data_AF-A0A0L0MHW9-F1
#
_entry.id   AF-A0A0L0MHW9-F1
#
_cell.length_a   1.000
_cell.length_b   1.000
_cell.length_c   1.000
_cell.angle_alpha   90.00
_cell.angle_beta   90.00
_cell.angle_gamma   90.00
#
_symmetry.space_group_name_H-M   'P 1'
#
loop_
_entity.id
_entity.type
_entity.pdbx_description
1 polymer ?
#
loop_
_entity_poly.entity_id
_entity_poly.type
_entity_poly.pdbx_seq_one_letter_code
_entity_poly.pdbx_strand_id
1 'polypeptide(L)'
;MQIHLPDPVVQEVVTEILGSTGDADLAKNLLRLSVSAPRQICDATVAVASALLLAKTAMPQEQGKFLETVGRQLAAIRQHHALVALALALVEAEAATTDDVFRDRRIISDSLFESRLAEIKQLLRH
;
A
#
# COMPACT_ATOMS: atom_id res chain seq x y z
N MET A 1 -21.48 -0.78 -8.96
CA MET A 1 -20.72 -2.03 -8.67
C MET A 1 -20.22 -1.92 -7.25
N GLN A 2 -20.56 -2.86 -6.36
CA GLN A 2 -20.06 -2.86 -4.99
C GLN A 2 -19.11 -4.04 -4.80
N ILE A 3 -17.91 -3.74 -4.31
CA ILE A 3 -16.93 -4.71 -3.83
C ILE A 3 -17.36 -5.10 -2.41
N HIS A 4 -17.32 -6.38 -2.07
CA HIS A 4 -17.56 -6.86 -0.71
C HIS A 4 -16.30 -7.55 -0.18
N LEU A 5 -15.66 -6.93 0.80
CA LEU A 5 -14.49 -7.44 1.51
C LEU A 5 -14.87 -7.89 2.93
N PRO A 6 -14.20 -8.92 3.46
CA PRO A 6 -14.50 -9.48 4.77
C PRO A 6 -14.11 -8.56 5.93
N ASP A 7 -13.16 -7.65 5.71
CA ASP A 7 -12.72 -6.68 6.70
C ASP A 7 -13.36 -5.30 6.39
N PRO A 8 -14.15 -4.73 7.31
CA PRO A 8 -14.84 -3.47 7.09
C PRO A 8 -13.90 -2.26 6.99
N VAL A 9 -12.75 -2.29 7.67
CA VAL A 9 -11.75 -1.22 7.58
C VAL A 9 -11.07 -1.27 6.22
N VAL A 10 -10.70 -2.47 5.77
CA VAL A 10 -10.16 -2.65 4.41
C VAL A 10 -11.21 -2.26 3.36
N GLN A 11 -12.48 -2.60 3.56
CA GLN A 11 -13.57 -2.22 2.67
C GLN A 11 -13.64 -0.70 2.49
N GLU A 12 -13.56 0.05 3.58
CA GLU A 12 -13.58 1.52 3.55
C GLU A 12 -12.38 2.06 2.77
N VAL A 13 -11.16 1.65 3.14
CA VAL A 13 -9.92 2.08 2.48
C VAL A 13 -9.93 1.77 0.98
N VAL A 14 -10.30 0.56 0.58
CA VAL A 14 -10.33 0.18 -0.85
C VAL A 14 -11.40 0.98 -1.59
N THR A 15 -12.55 1.24 -0.97
CA THR A 15 -13.62 2.05 -1.58
C THR A 15 -13.16 3.50 -1.78
N GLU A 16 -12.47 4.08 -0.79
CA GLU A 16 -11.91 5.42 -0.87
C GLU A 16 -10.85 5.51 -1.98
N ILE A 17 -9.91 4.56 -2.04
CA ILE A 17 -8.87 4.51 -3.07
C ILE A 17 -9.46 4.40 -4.48
N LEU A 18 -10.50 3.59 -4.67
CA LEU A 18 -11.19 3.51 -5.96
C LEU A 18 -11.90 4.83 -6.31
N GLY A 19 -12.49 5.49 -5.32
CA GLY A 19 -13.12 6.79 -5.49
C GLY A 19 -12.14 7.90 -5.85
N SER A 20 -10.96 7.92 -5.23
CA SER A 20 -9.93 8.95 -5.42
C SER A 20 -9.13 8.76 -6.72
N THR A 21 -8.85 7.52 -7.11
CA THR A 21 -8.10 7.22 -8.35
C THR A 21 -8.94 7.40 -9.60
N GLY A 22 -10.24 7.09 -9.55
CA GLY A 22 -11.10 7.06 -10.75
C GLY A 22 -10.70 5.97 -11.77
N ASP A 23 -9.83 5.03 -11.41
CA ASP A 23 -9.34 3.99 -12.31
C ASP A 23 -10.40 2.88 -12.47
N ALA A 24 -11.10 2.92 -13.60
CA ALA A 24 -12.15 1.97 -13.95
C ALA A 24 -11.62 0.53 -14.11
N ASP A 25 -10.38 0.36 -14.57
CA ASP A 25 -9.79 -0.96 -14.76
C ASP A 25 -9.35 -1.55 -13.42
N LEU A 26 -8.78 -0.75 -12.51
CA LEU A 26 -8.52 -1.15 -11.14
C LEU A 26 -9.81 -1.59 -10.44
N ALA A 27 -10.87 -0.77 -10.50
CA ALA A 27 -12.17 -1.08 -9.89
C ALA A 27 -12.75 -2.40 -10.41
N LYS A 28 -12.71 -2.60 -11.74
CA LYS A 28 -13.20 -3.82 -12.39
C LYS A 28 -12.39 -5.05 -11.99
N ASN A 29 -11.06 -4.93 -11.93
CA ASN A 29 -10.18 -6.04 -11.59
C ASN A 29 -10.29 -6.42 -10.11
N LEU A 30 -10.39 -5.45 -9.21
CA LEU A 30 -10.63 -5.71 -7.79
C LEU A 30 -12.02 -6.29 -7.54
N LEU A 31 -13.05 -5.85 -8.26
CA LEU A 31 -14.37 -6.47 -8.18
C LEU A 31 -14.31 -7.95 -8.55
N ARG A 32 -13.66 -8.31 -9.66
CA ARG A 32 -13.47 -9.72 -10.06
C ARG A 32 -12.73 -10.50 -8.97
N LEU A 33 -11.66 -9.93 -8.41
CA LEU A 33 -10.86 -10.58 -7.39
C LEU A 33 -11.62 -10.73 -6.07
N SER A 34 -12.50 -9.80 -5.71
CA SER A 34 -13.33 -9.90 -4.50
C SER A 34 -14.33 -11.05 -4.52
N VAL A 35 -14.71 -11.53 -5.71
CA VAL A 35 -15.59 -12.70 -5.83
C VAL A 35 -14.84 -14.00 -5.60
N SER A 36 -13.58 -14.09 -6.08
CA SER A 36 -12.81 -15.34 -6.06
C SER A 36 -11.83 -15.44 -4.88
N ALA A 37 -11.23 -14.33 -4.46
CA ALA A 37 -10.20 -14.29 -3.43
C ALA A 37 -10.20 -12.96 -2.63
N PRO A 38 -11.32 -12.60 -1.97
CA PRO A 38 -11.44 -11.32 -1.26
C PRO A 38 -10.41 -11.15 -0.12
N ARG A 39 -9.97 -12.26 0.49
CA ARG A 39 -8.92 -12.21 1.53
C ARG A 39 -7.58 -11.73 0.97
N GLN A 40 -7.25 -12.02 -0.29
CA GLN A 40 -6.00 -11.53 -0.89
C GLN A 40 -5.98 -10.00 -1.02
N ILE A 41 -7.15 -9.38 -1.21
CA ILE A 41 -7.28 -7.92 -1.21
C ILE A 41 -7.01 -7.38 0.19
N CYS A 42 -7.60 -7.99 1.23
CA CYS A 42 -7.33 -7.62 2.62
C CYS A 42 -5.86 -7.77 3.00
N ASP A 43 -5.27 -8.93 2.72
CA ASP A 43 -3.88 -9.21 3.05
C ASP A 43 -2.93 -8.24 2.33
N ALA A 44 -3.21 -7.91 1.05
CA ALA A 44 -2.43 -6.93 0.30
C ALA A 44 -2.56 -5.52 0.90
N THR A 45 -3.77 -5.07 1.22
CA THR A 45 -4.00 -3.75 1.83
C THR A 45 -3.27 -3.64 3.18
N VAL A 46 -3.36 -4.67 4.02
CA VAL A 46 -2.68 -4.70 5.33
C VAL A 46 -1.16 -4.73 5.18
N ALA A 47 -0.64 -5.51 4.24
CA ALA A 47 0.80 -5.56 3.97
C ALA A 47 1.34 -4.21 3.49
N VAL A 48 0.61 -3.51 2.61
CA VAL A 48 0.98 -2.16 2.17
C VAL A 48 0.90 -1.15 3.29
N ALA A 49 -0.19 -1.15 4.08
CA ALA A 49 -0.31 -0.29 5.25
C ALA A 49 0.84 -0.49 6.25
N SER A 50 1.26 -1.75 6.45
CA SER A 50 2.41 -2.10 7.29
C SER A 50 3.73 -1.56 6.71
N ALA A 51 3.93 -1.66 5.39
CA ALA A 51 5.11 -1.12 4.72
C ALA A 51 5.17 0.42 4.80
N LEU A 52 4.03 1.10 4.64
CA LEU A 52 3.93 2.56 4.77
C LEU A 52 4.19 3.01 6.21
N LEU A 53 3.66 2.29 7.20
CA LEU A 53 3.97 2.56 8.61
C LEU A 53 5.47 2.39 8.89
N LEU A 54 6.10 1.35 8.35
CA LEU A 54 7.55 1.17 8.46
C LEU A 54 8.31 2.32 7.78
N ALA A 55 7.84 2.83 6.64
CA ALA A 55 8.48 3.97 5.97
C ALA A 55 8.49 5.22 6.88
N LYS A 56 7.46 5.40 7.69
CA LYS A 56 7.31 6.50 8.66
C LYS A 56 8.09 6.32 9.96
N THR A 57 8.37 5.08 10.36
CA THR A 57 8.82 4.77 11.73
C THR A 57 10.19 4.11 11.81
N ALA A 58 10.66 3.43 10.76
CA ALA A 58 11.97 2.79 10.77
C ALA A 58 13.08 3.83 10.89
N MET A 59 14.01 3.64 11.83
CA MET A 59 15.08 4.61 12.03
C MET A 59 15.99 4.69 10.79
N PRO A 60 16.63 5.84 10.49
CA PRO A 60 17.46 5.97 9.29
C PRO A 60 18.57 4.92 9.18
N GLN A 61 19.18 4.54 10.31
CA GLN A 61 20.20 3.48 10.37
C GLN A 61 19.66 2.06 10.11
N GLU A 62 18.34 1.85 10.14
CA GLU A 62 17.70 0.56 9.89
C GLU A 62 17.30 0.37 8.42
N GLN A 63 17.79 1.20 7.49
CA GLN A 63 17.37 1.19 6.08
C GLN A 63 17.47 -0.19 5.40
N GLY A 64 18.52 -0.97 5.66
CA GLY A 64 18.64 -2.33 5.12
C GLY A 64 17.55 -3.27 5.64
N LYS A 65 17.23 -3.20 6.93
CA LYS A 65 16.18 -4.00 7.58
C LYS A 65 14.78 -3.57 7.12
N PHE A 66 14.58 -2.26 6.89
CA PHE A 66 13.38 -1.71 6.27
C PHE A 66 13.14 -2.37 4.89
N LEU A 67 14.13 -2.31 3.99
CA LEU A 67 14.01 -2.88 2.65
C LEU A 67 13.76 -4.39 2.65
N GLU A 68 14.47 -5.14 3.49
CA GLU A 68 14.27 -6.58 3.62
C GLU A 68 12.86 -6.93 4.12
N THR A 69 12.36 -6.17 5.10
CA THR A 69 11.04 -6.42 5.70
C THR A 69 9.92 -6.08 4.72
N VAL A 70 10.00 -4.92 4.07
CA VAL A 70 9.06 -4.50 3.02
C VAL A 70 9.08 -5.50 1.86
N GLY A 71 10.27 -5.89 1.39
CA GLY A 71 10.41 -6.85 0.29
C GLY A 71 9.72 -8.19 0.59
N ARG A 72 9.79 -8.67 1.84
CA ARG A 72 9.06 -9.87 2.29
C ARG A 72 7.55 -9.65 2.35
N GLN A 73 7.09 -8.53 2.90
CA GLN A 73 5.66 -8.20 3.01
C GLN A 73 4.99 -8.11 1.64
N LEU A 74 5.68 -7.53 0.66
CA LEU A 74 5.13 -7.29 -0.68
C LEU A 74 5.33 -8.47 -1.63
N ALA A 75 6.04 -9.53 -1.23
CA ALA A 75 6.34 -10.67 -2.08
C ALA A 75 5.09 -11.36 -2.67
N ALA A 76 4.04 -11.53 -1.87
CA ALA A 76 2.79 -12.16 -2.31
C ALA A 76 1.97 -11.25 -3.25
N ILE A 77 2.06 -9.93 -3.07
CA ILE A 77 1.33 -8.93 -3.88
C ILE A 77 1.81 -8.96 -5.33
N ARG A 78 3.13 -9.08 -5.53
CA ARG A 78 3.79 -9.05 -6.85
C ARG A 78 3.29 -10.10 -7.83
N GLN A 79 2.71 -11.19 -7.34
CA GLN A 79 2.24 -12.28 -8.18
C GLN A 79 0.90 -11.97 -8.86
N HIS A 80 0.22 -10.88 -8.47
CA HIS A 80 -1.10 -10.55 -8.97
C HIS A 80 -1.21 -9.08 -9.40
N HIS A 81 -1.36 -8.83 -10.71
CA HIS A 81 -1.38 -7.49 -11.27
C HIS A 81 -2.40 -6.54 -10.63
N ALA A 82 -3.62 -7.02 -10.31
CA ALA A 82 -4.62 -6.19 -9.64
C ALA A 82 -4.21 -5.79 -8.20
N LEU A 83 -3.46 -6.65 -7.49
CA LEU A 83 -2.97 -6.34 -6.15
C LEU A 83 -1.80 -5.38 -6.22
N VAL A 84 -0.92 -5.52 -7.23
CA VAL A 84 0.13 -4.53 -7.51
C VAL A 84 -0.47 -3.16 -7.81
N ALA A 85 -1.50 -3.08 -8.65
CA ALA A 85 -2.17 -1.83 -8.98
C ALA A 85 -2.83 -1.18 -7.74
N LEU A 86 -3.51 -1.97 -6.90
CA LEU A 86 -4.05 -1.51 -5.62
C LEU A 86 -2.94 -0.99 -4.69
N ALA A 87 -1.85 -1.75 -4.56
CA ALA A 87 -0.73 -1.38 -3.71
C ALA A 87 -0.08 -0.07 -4.17
N LEU A 88 0.11 0.12 -5.47
CA LEU A 88 0.62 1.37 -6.03
C LEU A 88 -0.32 2.54 -5.74
N ALA A 89 -1.64 2.35 -5.90
CA ALA A 89 -2.63 3.38 -5.60
C ALA A 89 -2.63 3.78 -4.11
N LEU A 90 -2.49 2.82 -3.20
CA LEU A 90 -2.34 3.07 -1.77
C LEU A 90 -1.08 3.88 -1.44
N VAL A 91 0.05 3.57 -2.08
CA VAL A 91 1.31 4.30 -1.88
C VAL A 91 1.22 5.73 -2.45
N GLU A 92 0.54 5.93 -3.58
CA GLU A 92 0.28 7.27 -4.12
C GLU A 92 -0.65 8.10 -3.23
N ALA A 93 -1.70 7.48 -2.68
CA ALA A 93 -2.59 8.16 -1.73
C ALA A 93 -1.85 8.60 -0.46
N GLU A 94 -0.94 7.76 0.05
CA GLU A 94 -0.08 8.12 1.17
C GLU A 94 0.85 9.29 0.82
N ALA A 95 1.46 9.28 -0.37
CA ALA A 95 2.32 10.37 -0.83
C ALA A 95 1.58 11.71 -0.96
N ALA A 96 0.27 11.68 -1.25
CA ALA A 96 -0.58 12.86 -1.36
C ALA A 96 -1.11 13.35 -0.01
N THR A 97 -0.94 12.56 1.06
CA THR A 97 -1.48 12.87 2.39
C THR A 97 -0.58 13.88 3.10
N THR A 98 -1.19 14.92 3.68
CA THR A 98 -0.48 15.94 4.46
C THR A 98 -0.48 15.65 5.96
N ASP A 99 -1.40 14.80 6.40
CA ASP A 99 -1.49 14.33 7.78
C ASP A 99 -0.54 13.17 8.03
N ASP A 100 0.40 13.37 8.94
CA ASP A 100 1.49 12.42 9.16
C ASP A 100 1.72 12.17 10.65
N VAL A 101 0.63 11.78 11.32
CA VAL A 101 0.57 11.55 12.78
C VAL A 101 1.65 10.58 13.28
N PHE A 102 2.08 9.63 12.44
CA PHE A 102 3.03 8.59 12.84
C PHE A 102 4.50 8.94 12.58
N ARG A 103 4.80 9.97 11.78
CA ARG A 103 6.17 10.30 11.38
C ARG A 103 6.73 11.46 12.21
N ASP A 104 7.77 11.19 12.98
CA ASP A 104 8.59 12.26 13.55
C ASP A 104 9.49 12.87 12.46
N ARG A 105 9.09 14.04 11.94
CA ARG A 105 9.81 14.74 10.87
C ARG A 105 11.22 15.20 11.25
N ARG A 106 11.58 15.20 12.54
CA ARG A 106 12.96 15.47 12.99
C ARG A 106 13.88 14.27 12.78
N ILE A 107 13.32 13.07 12.76
CA ILE A 107 14.05 11.81 12.58
C ILE A 107 13.93 11.33 11.14
N ILE A 108 12.72 11.35 10.58
CA ILE A 108 12.40 10.91 9.22
C ILE A 108 12.01 12.13 8.40
N SER A 109 12.99 12.72 7.70
CA SER A 109 12.77 13.87 6.83
C SER A 109 11.80 13.54 5.69
N ASP A 110 11.24 14.58 5.07
CA ASP A 110 10.42 14.44 3.85
C ASP A 110 11.19 13.74 2.74
N SER A 111 12.45 14.10 2.53
CA SER A 111 13.31 13.44 1.53
C SER A 111 13.52 11.94 1.80
N LEU A 112 13.71 11.53 3.06
CA LEU A 112 13.87 10.12 3.41
C LEU A 112 12.55 9.37 3.22
N PHE A 113 11.44 9.97 3.63
CA PHE A 113 10.12 9.36 3.46
C PHE A 113 9.77 9.19 1.98
N GLU A 114 9.93 10.22 1.15
CA GLU A 114 9.72 10.16 -0.30
C GLU A 114 10.61 9.08 -0.96
N SER A 115 11.89 8.99 -0.56
CA SER A 115 12.79 7.94 -1.03
C SER A 115 12.27 6.55 -0.69
N ARG A 116 11.75 6.34 0.53
CA ARG A 116 11.19 5.05 0.96
C ARG A 116 9.89 4.70 0.24
N LEU A 117 9.04 5.70 -0.05
CA LEU A 117 7.87 5.48 -0.90
C LEU A 117 8.28 5.06 -2.32
N ALA A 118 9.33 5.67 -2.88
CA ALA A 118 9.87 5.27 -4.17
C ALA A 118 10.43 3.85 -4.16
N GLU A 119 11.14 3.45 -3.10
CA GLU A 119 11.63 2.08 -2.90
C GLU A 119 10.49 1.06 -2.78
N ILE A 120 9.41 1.39 -2.04
CA ILE A 120 8.20 0.54 -1.98
C ILE A 120 7.61 0.36 -3.38
N LYS A 121 7.45 1.45 -4.15
CA LYS A 121 6.96 1.38 -5.54
C LYS A 121 7.86 0.53 -6.43
N GLN A 122 9.18 0.62 -6.25
CA GLN A 122 10.15 -0.19 -6.97
C GLN A 122 10.01 -1.68 -6.60
N LEU A 123 9.92 -2.00 -5.32
CA LEU A 123 9.71 -3.36 -4.83
C LEU A 123 8.39 -3.97 -5.27
N LEU A 124 7.36 -3.18 -5.60
CA LEU A 124 6.10 -3.70 -6.16
C LEU A 124 6.22 -4.07 -7.65
N ARG A 125 7.22 -3.52 -8.36
CA ARG A 125 7.42 -3.69 -9.81
C ARG A 125 8.45 -4.77 -10.18
N HIS A 126 9.21 -5.28 -9.20
CA HIS A 126 10.24 -6.32 -9.36
C HIS A 126 10.00 -7.47 -8.41
#